data_AF-A0A2D5IAA4-F1
#
_entry.id   AF-A0A2D5IAA4-F1
#
_cell.length_a   1.000
_cell.length_b   1.000
_cell.length_c   1.000
_cell.angle_alpha   90.00
_cell.angle_beta   90.00
_cell.angle_gamma   90.00
#
_symmetry.space_group_name_H-M   'P 1'
#
loop_
_entity.id
_entity.type
_entity.pdbx_description
1 polymer ?
#
loop_
_entity_poly.entity_id
_entity_poly.type
_entity_poly.pdbx_seq_one_letter_code
_entity_poly.pdbx_strand_id
1 'polypeptide(L)'
;MIKIAKFSPVAMVLVALTSINVSSTAYAQEGSMSEVLSHERRDGNRARDEWRHPSRTLSFFGVEPGMTVAEVLPGSGGWYTQILNPLTAQGGRLI
;
A
#
# COMPACT_ATOMS: atom_id res chain seq x y z
N MET A 1 5.12 -66.98 16.54
CA MET A 1 3.75 -66.65 16.10
C MET A 1 3.17 -65.63 17.09
N ILE A 2 2.68 -64.50 16.58
CA ILE A 2 1.73 -63.53 17.17
C ILE A 2 2.21 -62.66 18.36
N LYS A 3 2.14 -61.34 18.11
CA LYS A 3 2.47 -60.15 18.92
C LYS A 3 1.54 -59.93 20.11
N ILE A 4 2.02 -59.27 21.18
CA ILE A 4 1.20 -58.31 21.94
C ILE A 4 2.11 -57.17 22.45
N ALA A 5 1.90 -55.96 21.94
CA ALA A 5 2.61 -54.75 22.36
C ALA A 5 2.00 -54.20 23.67
N LYS A 6 2.85 -53.87 24.64
CA LYS A 6 2.44 -53.10 25.83
C LYS A 6 2.59 -51.62 25.51
N PHE A 7 1.46 -50.94 25.27
CA PHE A 7 1.40 -49.48 25.20
C PHE A 7 1.48 -48.90 26.62
N SER A 8 2.45 -48.02 26.86
CA SER A 8 2.53 -47.20 28.07
C SER A 8 1.96 -45.81 27.75
N PRO A 9 1.10 -45.22 28.62
CA PRO A 9 0.50 -43.92 28.36
C PRO A 9 1.35 -42.84 29.03
N VAL A 10 2.24 -42.17 28.29
CA VAL A 10 2.94 -41.00 28.83
C VAL A 10 3.00 -39.88 27.80
N ALA A 11 2.51 -38.72 28.24
CA ALA A 11 2.73 -37.39 27.70
C ALA A 11 2.01 -37.02 26.39
N MET A 12 0.68 -36.89 26.48
CA MET A 12 -0.06 -35.92 25.68
C MET A 12 0.37 -34.50 26.12
N VAL A 13 1.41 -33.96 25.48
CA VAL A 13 1.80 -32.55 25.64
C VAL A 13 0.81 -31.70 24.86
N LEU A 14 -0.14 -31.10 25.58
CA LEU A 14 -1.01 -30.05 25.07
C LEU A 14 -0.17 -28.79 24.87
N VAL A 15 0.35 -28.58 23.66
CA VAL A 15 0.93 -27.29 23.26
C VAL A 15 -0.23 -26.30 23.15
N ALA A 16 -0.40 -25.49 24.18
CA ALA A 16 -1.28 -24.33 24.13
C ALA A 16 -0.69 -23.36 23.08
N LEU A 17 -1.30 -23.33 21.88
CA LEU A 17 -1.06 -22.29 20.89
C LEU A 17 -1.49 -20.96 21.52
N THR A 18 -0.54 -20.23 22.08
CA THR A 18 -0.72 -18.81 22.37
C THR A 18 -0.81 -18.11 21.02
N SER A 19 -2.02 -17.71 20.64
CA SER A 19 -2.24 -16.88 19.46
C SER A 19 -1.49 -15.56 19.66
N ILE A 20 -0.37 -15.40 18.95
CA ILE A 20 0.31 -14.12 18.83
C ILE A 20 -0.64 -13.22 18.02
N ASN A 21 -1.34 -12.33 18.71
CA ASN A 21 -2.07 -11.25 18.06
C ASN A 21 -1.02 -10.25 17.57
N VAL A 22 -0.59 -10.39 16.30
CA VAL A 22 0.14 -9.33 15.63
C VAL A 22 -0.86 -8.21 15.38
N SER A 23 -0.88 -7.23 16.28
CA SER A 23 -1.53 -5.95 16.00
C SER A 23 -0.73 -5.27 14.89
N SER A 24 -1.17 -5.43 13.66
CA SER A 24 -0.70 -4.62 12.54
C SER A 24 -1.07 -3.17 12.85
N THR A 25 -0.13 -2.40 13.38
CA THR A 25 -0.21 -0.94 13.25
C THR A 25 -0.33 -0.70 11.76
N ALA A 26 -1.48 -0.24 11.30
CA ALA A 26 -1.62 0.30 9.96
C ALA A 26 -0.56 1.38 9.87
N TYR A 27 0.55 1.08 9.20
CA TYR A 27 1.49 2.09 8.77
C TYR A 27 0.61 3.05 7.98
N ALA A 28 0.41 4.25 8.50
CA ALA A 28 -0.05 5.34 7.66
C ALA A 28 0.98 5.36 6.54
N GLN A 29 0.60 4.83 5.39
CA GLN A 29 1.46 4.82 4.22
C GLN A 29 1.51 6.27 3.80
N GLU A 30 2.43 7.04 4.40
CA GLU A 30 2.68 8.41 4.00
C GLU A 30 2.85 8.40 2.48
N GLY A 31 2.02 9.15 1.78
CA GLY A 31 1.99 9.11 0.32
C GLY A 31 1.03 8.08 -0.28
N SER A 32 0.04 7.60 0.47
CA SER A 32 -1.10 6.88 -0.12
C SER A 32 -1.84 7.76 -1.14
N MET A 33 -2.46 7.15 -2.15
CA MET A 33 -3.16 7.89 -3.22
C MET A 33 -4.24 8.84 -2.65
N SER A 34 -5.00 8.43 -1.64
CA SER A 34 -6.04 9.25 -1.03
C SER A 34 -5.48 10.47 -0.29
N GLU A 35 -4.39 10.28 0.46
CA GLU A 35 -3.70 11.34 1.18
C GLU A 35 -3.07 12.38 0.23
N VAL A 36 -2.40 11.89 -0.82
CA VAL A 36 -1.81 12.76 -1.85
C VAL A 36 -2.87 13.61 -2.54
N LEU A 37 -4.03 13.02 -2.83
CA LEU A 37 -5.15 13.72 -3.47
C LEU A 37 -5.88 14.66 -2.51
N SER A 38 -5.88 14.41 -1.19
CA SER A 38 -6.51 15.28 -0.20
C SER A 38 -5.63 16.45 0.26
N HIS A 39 -4.32 16.43 0.01
CA HIS A 39 -3.36 17.42 0.53
C HIS A 39 -3.58 18.87 0.02
N GLU A 40 -3.59 19.84 0.95
CA GLU A 40 -3.82 21.30 0.72
C GLU A 40 -2.96 21.97 -0.37
N ARG A 41 -1.71 21.51 -0.57
CA ARG A 41 -0.82 22.02 -1.63
C ARG A 41 -1.40 21.88 -3.04
N ARG A 42 -2.45 21.07 -3.20
CA ARG A 42 -3.19 20.89 -4.45
C ARG A 42 -4.37 21.82 -4.63
N ASP A 43 -4.71 22.70 -3.68
CA ASP A 43 -5.97 23.44 -3.70
C ASP A 43 -6.21 24.23 -5.01
N GLY A 44 -5.17 24.86 -5.58
CA GLY A 44 -5.28 25.54 -6.89
C GLY A 44 -5.49 24.61 -8.10
N ASN A 45 -5.26 23.30 -7.94
CA ASN A 45 -5.34 22.28 -8.98
C ASN A 45 -6.48 21.26 -8.74
N ARG A 46 -6.96 21.12 -7.51
CA ARG A 46 -7.95 20.13 -7.07
C ARG A 46 -9.29 20.27 -7.78
N ALA A 47 -9.70 21.49 -8.12
CA ALA A 47 -10.94 21.74 -8.87
C ALA A 47 -10.98 21.01 -10.23
N ARG A 48 -9.84 20.58 -10.76
CA ARG A 48 -9.76 19.84 -12.03
C ARG A 48 -9.93 18.32 -11.84
N ASP A 49 -9.89 17.83 -10.60
CA ASP A 49 -10.01 16.40 -10.28
C ASP A 49 -11.40 15.85 -10.66
N GLU A 50 -12.44 16.69 -10.66
CA GLU A 50 -13.80 16.34 -11.11
C GLU A 50 -13.81 15.84 -12.55
N TRP A 51 -12.98 16.42 -13.43
CA TRP A 51 -12.95 16.10 -14.86
C TRP A 51 -11.87 15.07 -15.21
N ARG A 52 -10.84 14.94 -14.36
CA ARG A 52 -9.64 14.13 -14.63
C ARG A 52 -9.60 12.83 -13.86
N HIS A 53 -10.43 12.69 -12.82
CA HIS A 53 -10.56 11.51 -11.98
C HIS A 53 -9.20 10.86 -11.64
N PRO A 54 -8.26 11.60 -11.01
CA PRO A 54 -6.87 11.16 -10.90
C PRO A 54 -6.69 9.79 -10.28
N SER A 55 -7.42 9.49 -9.20
CA SER A 55 -7.36 8.18 -8.54
C SER A 55 -7.70 7.06 -9.51
N ARG A 56 -8.86 7.13 -10.17
CA ARG A 56 -9.30 6.12 -11.16
C ARG A 56 -8.30 6.01 -12.31
N THR A 57 -7.85 7.13 -12.85
CA THR A 57 -6.92 7.14 -13.99
C THR A 57 -5.58 6.50 -13.61
N LEU A 58 -4.98 6.89 -12.49
CA LEU A 58 -3.70 6.34 -12.05
C LEU A 58 -3.82 4.86 -11.66
N SER A 59 -4.91 4.45 -11.00
CA SER A 59 -5.19 3.04 -10.72
C SER A 59 -5.41 2.22 -11.99
N PHE A 60 -6.04 2.77 -13.03
CA PHE A 60 -6.20 2.09 -14.32
C PHE A 60 -4.85 1.77 -14.96
N PHE A 61 -3.88 2.67 -14.84
CA PHE A 61 -2.50 2.44 -15.30
C PHE A 61 -1.66 1.61 -14.33
N GLY A 62 -2.21 1.19 -13.19
CA GLY A 62 -1.48 0.43 -12.18
C GLY A 62 -0.39 1.24 -11.47
N VAL A 63 -0.52 2.57 -11.41
CA VAL A 63 0.43 3.41 -10.68
C VAL A 63 0.20 3.25 -9.18
N GLU A 64 1.25 2.83 -8.48
CA GLU A 64 1.24 2.61 -7.02
C GLU A 64 2.30 3.50 -6.34
N PRO A 65 2.15 3.74 -5.02
CA PRO A 65 3.16 4.45 -4.25
C PRO A 65 4.55 3.81 -4.39
N GLY A 66 5.58 4.65 -4.53
CA GLY A 66 6.98 4.20 -4.61
C GLY A 66 7.45 3.67 -5.97
N MET A 67 6.63 3.75 -7.01
CA MET A 67 7.07 3.44 -8.37
C MET A 67 7.99 4.53 -8.94
N THR A 68 8.79 4.19 -9.96
CA THR A 68 9.42 5.19 -10.83
C THR A 68 8.48 5.49 -11.99
N VAL A 69 8.04 6.74 -12.12
CA VAL A 69 7.05 7.18 -13.12
C VAL A 69 7.64 8.32 -13.92
N ALA A 70 7.55 8.26 -15.26
CA ALA A 70 7.95 9.36 -16.11
C ALA A 70 6.73 10.22 -16.51
N GLU A 71 6.77 11.52 -16.23
CA GLU A 71 5.73 12.48 -16.66
C GLU A 71 6.15 13.15 -17.97
N VAL A 72 5.65 12.63 -19.10
CA VAL A 72 5.97 13.15 -20.44
C VAL A 72 4.90 14.17 -20.87
N LEU A 73 4.91 15.37 -20.30
CA LEU A 73 3.94 16.43 -20.65
C LEU A 73 4.55 17.83 -20.63
N PRO A 74 4.15 18.74 -21.54
CA PRO A 74 4.13 20.17 -21.27
C PRO A 74 2.83 20.51 -20.52
N GLY A 75 2.68 20.03 -19.28
CA GLY A 75 1.53 20.32 -18.46
C GLY A 75 1.69 21.67 -17.76
N SER A 76 1.19 22.76 -18.35
CA SER A 76 1.20 24.06 -17.65
C SER A 76 0.41 23.95 -16.33
N GLY A 77 1.11 24.14 -15.22
CA GLY A 77 0.54 24.07 -13.86
C GLY A 77 0.81 22.79 -13.06
N GLY A 78 1.59 21.83 -13.60
CA GLY A 78 2.13 20.71 -12.81
C GLY A 78 1.08 19.85 -12.10
N TRP A 79 -0.09 19.69 -12.71
CA TRP A 79 -1.24 19.05 -12.04
C TRP A 79 -0.96 17.60 -11.65
N TYR A 80 -0.40 16.80 -12.58
CA TYR A 80 -0.01 15.41 -12.30
C TYR A 80 1.26 15.37 -11.47
N THR A 81 2.22 16.29 -11.70
CA THR A 81 3.42 16.42 -10.87
C THR A 81 3.09 16.55 -9.38
N GLN A 82 2.06 17.35 -9.03
CA GLN A 82 1.60 17.46 -7.65
C GLN A 82 0.97 16.17 -7.10
N ILE A 83 0.61 15.20 -7.92
CA ILE A 83 0.16 13.88 -7.44
C ILE A 83 1.36 12.93 -7.41
N LEU A 84 2.05 12.79 -8.54
CA LEU A 84 3.09 11.80 -8.77
C LEU A 84 4.35 12.05 -7.93
N ASN A 85 4.75 13.31 -7.71
CA ASN A 85 5.99 13.60 -6.97
C ASN A 85 5.98 13.02 -5.54
N PRO A 86 4.98 13.31 -4.69
CA PRO A 86 4.91 12.69 -3.36
C PRO A 86 4.50 11.21 -3.41
N LEU A 87 3.67 10.80 -4.38
CA LEU A 87 3.27 9.39 -4.53
C LEU A 87 4.49 8.49 -4.82
N THR A 88 5.49 9.00 -5.54
CA THR A 88 6.73 8.27 -5.88
C THR A 88 7.86 8.49 -4.87
N ALA A 89 7.72 9.40 -3.91
CA ALA A 89 8.80 9.80 -3.00
C ALA A 89 9.31 8.66 -2.10
N GLN A 90 8.49 7.65 -1.83
CA GLN A 90 8.87 6.50 -1.02
C GLN A 90 9.46 5.37 -1.88
N GLY A 91 10.77 5.43 -2.15
CA GLY A 91 11.49 4.34 -2.84
C GLY A 91 11.41 4.36 -4.37
N GLY A 92 10.68 5.32 -4.93
CA GLY A 92 10.58 5.55 -6.36
C GLY A 92 11.19 6.88 -6.80
N ARG A 93 10.79 7.33 -7.99
CA ARG A 93 11.20 8.62 -8.54
C ARG A 93 10.24 9.10 -9.62
N LEU A 94 9.86 10.37 -9.57
CA LEU A 94 9.27 11.05 -10.71
C LEU A 94 10.38 11.50 -11.68
N ILE A 95 10.26 11.13 -12.96
CA ILE A 95 11.17 11.51 -14.04
C ILE A 95 10.49 12.52 -14.95
#